data_AF-A0A2N5ZLB9-F1
#
_entry.id   AF-A0A2N5ZLB9-F1
#
_cell.length_a   1.000
_cell.length_b   1.000
_cell.length_c   1.000
_cell.angle_alpha   90.00
_cell.angle_beta   90.00
_cell.angle_gamma   90.00
#
_symmetry.space_group_name_H-M   'P 1'
#
loop_
_entity.id
_entity.type
_entity.pdbx_description
1 polymer ?
#
loop_
_entity_poly.entity_id
_entity_poly.type
_entity_poly.pdbx_seq_one_letter_code
_entity_poly.pdbx_strand_id
1 'polypeptide(L)'
;KESQVRATATNADIIGYQVGKAVKPKRKGGEITVSVYATIDGQQKFIGNNTFRVAQIPPPIPRLKPLNYKGGSVPKAEMQIMDGMDAVLEGFIMENIKYEITSFTVSTVVAGGFTEEERVTGSRFTNGVRNMISKAKRNQRITFDEIKAKGPDGVKELGAMVFKID
;
A
#
# COMPACT_ATOMS: atom_id res chain seq x y z
N LYS A 1 -35.04 -31.86 5.20
CA LYS A 1 -33.77 -31.75 5.95
C LYS A 1 -32.85 -30.88 5.11
N GLU A 2 -32.57 -29.64 5.54
CA GLU A 2 -31.57 -28.81 4.86
C GLU A 2 -30.23 -29.52 4.84
N SER A 3 -29.67 -29.69 3.64
CA SER A 3 -28.31 -30.18 3.49
C SER A 3 -27.36 -29.16 4.09
N GLN A 4 -26.72 -29.52 5.21
CA GLN A 4 -25.68 -28.66 5.80
C GLN A 4 -24.45 -28.68 4.88
N VAL A 5 -24.14 -27.54 4.26
CA VAL A 5 -22.97 -27.37 3.40
C VAL A 5 -21.79 -26.87 4.23
N ARG A 6 -20.69 -27.63 4.22
CA ARG A 6 -19.42 -27.28 4.87
C ARG A 6 -18.35 -27.05 3.81
N ALA A 7 -17.57 -25.99 4.00
CA ALA A 7 -16.39 -25.72 3.18
C ALA A 7 -15.13 -25.86 4.02
N THR A 8 -14.04 -26.31 3.41
CA THR A 8 -12.68 -26.30 3.96
C THR A 8 -11.73 -25.66 2.95
N ALA A 9 -10.62 -25.08 3.40
CA ALA A 9 -9.65 -24.43 2.53
C ALA A 9 -8.23 -24.77 2.99
N THR A 10 -7.33 -25.05 2.04
CA THR A 10 -5.90 -25.25 2.33
C THR A 10 -5.21 -23.89 2.51
N ASN A 11 -4.26 -23.80 3.45
CA ASN A 11 -3.46 -22.58 3.68
C ASN A 11 -4.27 -21.27 3.85
N ALA A 12 -5.53 -21.37 4.30
CA ALA A 12 -6.44 -20.25 4.41
C ALA A 12 -7.41 -20.43 5.58
N ASP A 13 -7.95 -19.32 6.09
CA ASP A 13 -9.09 -19.32 7.01
C ASP A 13 -10.38 -19.04 6.26
N ILE A 14 -11.46 -19.71 6.65
CA ILE A 14 -12.79 -19.44 6.13
C ILE A 14 -13.54 -18.60 7.16
N ILE A 15 -13.93 -17.39 6.77
CA ILE A 15 -14.64 -16.43 7.60
C ILE A 15 -16.09 -16.37 7.12
N GLY A 16 -17.05 -16.65 8.00
CA GLY A 16 -18.47 -16.53 7.69
C GLY A 16 -18.96 -15.09 7.75
N TYR A 17 -19.83 -14.71 6.81
CA TYR A 17 -20.54 -13.42 6.81
C TYR A 17 -22.05 -13.68 6.89
N GLN A 18 -22.84 -12.62 7.12
CA GLN A 18 -24.31 -12.70 7.09
C GLN A 18 -24.83 -13.29 5.77
N VAL A 19 -24.13 -13.01 4.67
CA VAL A 19 -24.33 -13.66 3.37
C VAL A 19 -22.98 -14.17 2.86
N GLY A 20 -22.85 -15.49 2.76
CA GLY A 20 -21.68 -16.15 2.19
C GLY A 20 -20.49 -16.33 3.15
N LYS A 21 -19.33 -16.67 2.58
CA LYS A 21 -18.07 -16.92 3.29
C LYS A 21 -16.92 -16.28 2.51
N ALA A 22 -15.94 -15.70 3.21
CA ALA A 22 -14.67 -15.29 2.59
C ALA A 22 -13.56 -16.30 2.92
N VAL A 23 -12.60 -16.41 2.02
CA VAL A 23 -11.40 -17.23 2.19
C VAL A 23 -10.21 -16.29 2.33
N LYS A 24 -9.56 -16.27 3.50
CA LYS A 24 -8.42 -15.41 3.80
C LYS A 24 -7.12 -16.24 3.73
N PRO A 25 -6.22 -15.96 2.76
CA PRO A 25 -4.93 -16.63 2.67
C PRO A 25 -4.08 -16.45 3.94
N LYS A 26 -3.38 -17.50 4.39
CA LYS A 26 -2.40 -17.44 5.49
C LYS A 26 -0.98 -17.09 5.03
N ARG A 27 -0.70 -17.27 3.74
CA ARG A 27 0.63 -17.05 3.13
C ARG A 27 0.49 -16.21 1.87
N LYS A 28 1.53 -15.46 1.53
CA LYS A 28 1.63 -14.72 0.27
C LYS A 28 1.99 -15.69 -0.86
N GLY A 29 1.32 -15.58 -2.01
CA GLY A 29 1.55 -16.46 -3.15
C GLY A 29 1.06 -17.90 -2.95
N GLY A 30 1.26 -18.72 -3.97
CA GLY A 30 0.83 -20.12 -3.99
C GLY A 30 -0.65 -20.29 -4.32
N GLU A 31 -1.19 -21.45 -3.93
CA GLU A 31 -2.55 -21.87 -4.27
C GLU A 31 -3.35 -22.25 -3.01
N ILE A 32 -4.64 -21.95 -3.06
CA ILE A 32 -5.64 -22.34 -2.06
C ILE A 32 -6.66 -23.22 -2.76
N THR A 33 -6.85 -24.43 -2.26
CA THR A 33 -7.93 -25.31 -2.71
C THR A 33 -9.07 -25.23 -1.71
N VAL A 34 -10.23 -24.80 -2.20
CA VAL A 34 -11.49 -24.78 -1.44
C VAL A 34 -12.26 -26.05 -1.77
N SER A 35 -12.53 -26.87 -0.77
CA SER A 35 -13.30 -28.12 -0.89
C SER A 35 -14.66 -27.96 -0.22
N VAL A 36 -15.72 -28.39 -0.91
CA VAL A 36 -17.10 -28.32 -0.43
C VAL A 36 -17.63 -29.71 -0.15
N TYR A 37 -18.29 -29.87 0.99
CA TYR A 37 -18.92 -31.09 1.47
C TYR A 37 -20.37 -30.80 1.84
N ALA A 38 -21.28 -31.75 1.60
CA ALA A 38 -22.66 -31.68 2.07
C ALA A 38 -22.97 -32.87 2.97
N THR A 39 -23.78 -32.66 4.00
CA THR A 39 -24.34 -33.76 4.79
C THR A 39 -25.61 -34.26 4.11
N ILE A 40 -25.57 -35.51 3.62
CA ILE A 40 -26.71 -36.20 3.00
C ILE A 40 -26.90 -37.50 3.77
N ASP A 41 -28.11 -37.70 4.32
CA ASP A 41 -28.45 -38.89 5.13
C ASP A 41 -27.50 -39.14 6.32
N GLY A 42 -27.01 -38.07 6.94
CA GLY A 42 -26.10 -38.14 8.09
C GLY A 42 -24.64 -38.42 7.73
N GLN A 43 -24.32 -38.65 6.45
CA GLN A 43 -22.96 -38.83 5.98
C GLN A 43 -22.45 -37.58 5.26
N GLN A 44 -21.18 -37.21 5.50
CA GLN A 44 -20.53 -36.17 4.74
C GLN A 44 -20.13 -36.70 3.36
N LYS A 45 -20.64 -36.09 2.30
CA LYS A 45 -20.25 -36.37 0.92
C LYS A 45 -19.48 -35.20 0.34
N PHE A 46 -18.36 -35.50 -0.32
CA PHE A 46 -17.61 -34.51 -1.09
C PHE A 46 -18.41 -34.08 -2.31
N ILE A 47 -18.55 -32.77 -2.51
CA ILE A 47 -19.30 -32.19 -3.62
C ILE A 47 -18.35 -31.76 -4.75
N GLY A 48 -17.22 -31.17 -4.38
CA GLY A 48 -16.25 -30.67 -5.35
C GLY A 48 -15.21 -29.77 -4.71
N ASN A 49 -14.20 -29.39 -5.50
CA ASN A 49 -13.21 -28.41 -5.09
C ASN A 49 -12.91 -27.43 -6.23
N ASN A 50 -12.34 -26.29 -5.87
CA ASN A 50 -11.77 -25.34 -6.80
C ASN A 50 -10.46 -24.81 -6.24
N THR A 51 -9.46 -24.63 -7.10
CA THR A 51 -8.15 -24.09 -6.74
C THR A 51 -8.02 -22.66 -7.22
N PHE A 52 -7.58 -21.79 -6.31
CA PHE A 52 -7.39 -20.36 -6.54
C PHE A 52 -5.93 -20.00 -6.31
N ARG A 53 -5.39 -19.11 -7.14
CA ARG A 53 -4.05 -18.55 -6.93
C ARG A 53 -4.12 -17.36 -5.99
N VAL A 54 -3.21 -17.30 -5.03
CA VAL A 54 -3.06 -16.14 -4.13
C VAL A 54 -2.28 -15.07 -4.88
N ALA A 55 -3.00 -14.05 -5.38
CA ALA A 55 -2.38 -12.92 -6.03
C ALA A 55 -1.47 -12.15 -5.05
N GLN A 56 -0.27 -11.79 -5.49
CA GLN A 56 0.57 -10.86 -4.74
C GLN A 56 0.09 -9.44 -4.98
N ILE A 57 -0.04 -8.66 -3.90
CA ILE A 57 -0.32 -7.23 -4.02
C ILE A 57 0.99 -6.56 -4.46
N PRO A 58 1.03 -5.83 -5.58
CA PRO A 58 2.24 -5.13 -5.99
C PRO A 58 2.65 -4.08 -4.95
N PRO A 59 3.92 -3.66 -4.90
CA PRO A 59 4.30 -2.51 -4.08
C PRO A 59 3.55 -1.26 -4.58
N PRO A 60 2.95 -0.45 -3.69
CA PRO A 60 2.34 0.79 -4.11
C PRO A 60 3.42 1.80 -4.52
N ILE A 61 3.03 2.78 -5.33
CA ILE A 61 3.89 3.85 -5.81
C ILE A 61 3.62 5.10 -4.97
N PRO A 62 4.65 5.70 -4.36
CA PRO A 62 4.47 6.93 -3.60
C PRO A 62 4.18 8.10 -4.53
N ARG A 63 3.33 9.02 -4.07
CA ARG A 63 2.99 10.27 -4.78
C ARG A 63 2.84 11.40 -3.80
N LEU A 64 3.29 12.60 -4.16
CA LEU A 64 2.98 13.80 -3.39
C LEU A 64 1.55 14.25 -3.66
N LYS A 65 0.79 14.55 -2.60
CA LYS A 65 -0.58 15.05 -2.67
C LYS A 65 -0.63 16.55 -2.38
N PRO A 66 -1.58 17.30 -2.98
CA PRO A 66 -2.73 16.80 -3.77
C PRO A 66 -2.45 16.58 -5.27
N LEU A 67 -1.31 17.02 -5.80
CA LEU A 67 -1.11 17.08 -7.26
C LEU A 67 -0.62 15.77 -7.91
N ASN A 68 -0.43 14.70 -7.13
CA ASN A 68 -0.08 13.34 -7.58
C ASN A 68 1.29 13.20 -8.28
N TYR A 69 2.26 14.04 -7.95
CA TYR A 69 3.59 13.97 -8.54
C TYR A 69 4.40 12.77 -8.01
N LYS A 70 5.19 12.15 -8.90
CA LYS A 70 6.04 10.97 -8.62
C LYS A 70 7.55 11.25 -8.63
N GLY A 71 7.94 12.49 -8.89
CA GLY A 71 9.34 12.91 -9.06
C GLY A 71 9.50 13.86 -10.24
N GLY A 72 10.74 14.27 -10.50
CA GLY A 72 11.11 15.09 -11.64
C GLY A 72 11.13 16.60 -11.34
N SER A 73 11.06 17.39 -12.41
CA SER A 73 11.04 18.85 -12.35
C SER A 73 9.67 19.35 -11.89
N VAL A 74 9.62 20.24 -10.90
CA VAL A 74 8.39 20.78 -10.33
C VAL A 74 8.54 22.28 -10.04
N PRO A 75 7.56 23.12 -10.43
CA PRO A 75 7.54 24.51 -10.03
C PRO A 75 7.50 24.65 -8.52
N LYS A 76 8.24 25.61 -7.97
CA LYS A 76 8.26 25.86 -6.51
C LYS A 76 6.86 26.07 -5.93
N ALA A 77 6.01 26.82 -6.64
CA ALA A 77 4.64 27.09 -6.21
C ALA A 77 3.82 25.80 -6.05
N GLU A 78 3.96 24.85 -6.98
CA GLU A 78 3.26 23.56 -6.90
C GLU A 78 3.83 22.68 -5.79
N MET A 79 5.15 22.68 -5.60
CA MET A 79 5.78 21.98 -4.49
C MET A 79 5.29 22.52 -3.13
N GLN A 80 5.02 23.83 -3.04
CA GLN A 80 4.47 24.47 -1.83
C GLN A 80 3.00 24.13 -1.56
N ILE A 81 2.23 23.74 -2.59
CA ILE A 81 0.84 23.28 -2.44
C ILE A 81 0.79 21.87 -1.83
N MET A 82 1.84 21.08 -2.03
CA MET A 82 1.90 19.71 -1.51
C MET A 82 1.83 19.68 0.01
N ASP A 83 1.00 18.80 0.55
CA ASP A 83 0.75 18.71 1.99
C ASP A 83 1.16 17.37 2.61
N GLY A 84 1.63 16.43 1.79
CA GLY A 84 1.95 15.09 2.20
C GLY A 84 2.17 14.12 1.04
N MET A 85 2.10 12.84 1.38
CA MET A 85 2.34 11.73 0.48
C MET A 85 1.23 10.69 0.59
N ASP A 86 0.89 10.05 -0.53
CA ASP A 86 0.02 8.88 -0.60
C ASP A 86 0.74 7.69 -1.26
N ALA A 87 0.26 6.47 -1.00
CA ALA A 87 0.77 5.23 -1.59
C ALA A 87 -0.32 4.62 -2.49
N VAL A 88 -0.10 4.66 -3.80
CA VAL A 88 -1.12 4.29 -4.80
C VAL A 88 -0.78 2.97 -5.49
N LEU A 89 -1.72 2.04 -5.56
CA LEU A 89 -1.61 0.84 -6.38
C LEU A 89 -2.07 1.16 -7.82
N GLU A 90 -1.16 1.08 -8.78
CA GLU A 90 -1.50 1.29 -10.19
C GLU A 90 -1.93 -0.01 -10.86
N GLY A 91 -3.08 -0.01 -11.54
CA GLY A 91 -3.57 -1.17 -12.29
C GLY A 91 -3.99 -2.37 -11.45
N PHE A 92 -4.22 -2.18 -10.14
CA PHE A 92 -4.60 -3.27 -9.25
C PHE A 92 -6.12 -3.46 -9.20
N ILE A 93 -6.56 -4.69 -9.46
CA ILE A 93 -7.98 -5.04 -9.66
C ILE A 93 -8.85 -5.01 -8.39
N MET A 94 -8.25 -4.93 -7.20
CA MET A 94 -9.00 -4.95 -5.93
C MET A 94 -9.05 -3.54 -5.32
N GLU A 95 -10.17 -2.86 -5.49
CA GLU A 95 -10.38 -1.47 -5.07
C GLU A 95 -10.37 -1.27 -3.54
N ASN A 96 -10.64 -2.33 -2.77
CA ASN A 96 -10.71 -2.30 -1.32
C ASN A 96 -9.33 -2.45 -0.64
N ILE A 97 -8.26 -2.68 -1.39
CA ILE A 97 -6.90 -2.76 -0.86
C ILE A 97 -6.27 -1.37 -0.89
N LYS A 98 -5.94 -0.84 0.29
CA LYS A 98 -5.33 0.47 0.46
C LYS A 98 -4.02 0.36 1.21
N TYR A 99 -3.12 1.31 0.92
CA TYR A 99 -1.89 1.51 1.67
C TYR A 99 -1.88 2.90 2.28
N GLU A 100 -1.42 2.98 3.52
CA GLU A 100 -1.25 4.23 4.25
C GLU A 100 0.23 4.50 4.49
N ILE A 101 0.70 5.69 4.15
CA ILE A 101 2.08 6.11 4.46
C ILE A 101 2.23 6.22 5.98
N THR A 102 3.20 5.49 6.53
CA THR A 102 3.49 5.47 7.96
C THR A 102 4.68 6.35 8.33
N SER A 103 5.66 6.49 7.44
CA SER A 103 6.82 7.36 7.64
C SER A 103 7.56 7.60 6.33
N PHE A 104 8.33 8.67 6.28
CA PHE A 104 9.31 8.95 5.24
C PHE A 104 10.34 9.95 5.78
N THR A 105 11.46 10.07 5.09
CA THR A 105 12.50 11.06 5.38
C THR A 105 12.55 12.04 4.21
N VAL A 106 12.74 13.32 4.52
CA VAL A 106 12.89 14.39 3.53
C VAL A 106 14.27 15.00 3.68
N SER A 107 15.01 15.12 2.59
CA SER A 107 16.35 15.71 2.62
C SER A 107 16.58 16.68 1.47
N THR A 108 17.43 17.67 1.70
CA THR A 108 17.89 18.61 0.67
C THR A 108 19.29 19.13 1.01
N VAL A 109 20.06 19.49 -0.02
CA VAL A 109 21.36 20.12 0.16
C VAL A 109 21.18 21.63 0.27
N VAL A 110 21.67 22.21 1.36
CA VAL A 110 21.60 23.64 1.65
C VAL A 110 22.93 24.36 1.32
N ALA A 111 22.95 25.68 1.51
CA ALA A 111 24.15 26.48 1.31
C ALA A 111 25.31 25.94 2.18
N GLY A 112 26.52 25.90 1.60
CA GLY A 112 27.69 25.31 2.26
C GLY A 112 27.84 23.79 2.05
N GLY A 113 26.92 23.14 1.33
CA GLY A 113 27.04 21.72 0.96
C GLY A 113 26.55 20.74 2.03
N PHE A 114 25.99 21.25 3.13
CA PHE A 114 25.40 20.42 4.18
C PHE A 114 24.04 19.87 3.73
N THR A 115 23.69 18.69 4.25
CA THR A 115 22.36 18.10 4.08
C THR A 115 21.48 18.49 5.26
N GLU A 116 20.35 19.13 4.96
CA GLU A 116 19.24 19.28 5.91
C GLU A 116 18.30 18.08 5.71
N GLU A 117 17.93 17.42 6.80
CA GLU A 117 17.10 16.21 6.79
C GLU A 117 16.03 16.29 7.88
N GLU A 118 14.83 15.81 7.58
CA GLU A 118 13.76 15.65 8.54
C GLU A 118 13.02 14.33 8.35
N ARG A 119 12.89 13.59 9.45
CA ARG A 119 12.06 12.38 9.52
C ARG A 119 10.62 12.74 9.83
N VAL A 120 9.70 12.24 9.01
CA VAL A 120 8.26 12.44 9.16
C VAL A 120 7.57 11.15 9.58
N THR A 121 6.67 11.27 10.54
CA THR A 121 5.75 10.20 10.95
C THR A 121 4.35 10.49 10.41
N GLY A 122 3.73 9.48 9.80
CA GLY A 122 2.46 9.61 9.09
C GLY A 122 2.64 10.09 7.64
N SER A 123 1.52 10.50 7.03
CA SER A 123 1.45 10.85 5.60
C SER A 123 1.52 12.35 5.31
N ARG A 124 1.57 13.21 6.33
CA ARG A 124 1.46 14.66 6.20
C ARG A 124 2.81 15.33 6.43
N PHE A 125 3.10 16.37 5.66
CA PHE A 125 4.29 17.18 5.89
C PHE A 125 4.22 17.89 7.24
N THR A 126 5.36 17.94 7.91
CA THR A 126 5.60 18.74 9.11
C THR A 126 5.89 20.19 8.71
N ASN A 127 5.97 21.08 9.71
CA ASN A 127 6.35 22.46 9.45
C ASN A 127 7.81 22.60 9.00
N GLY A 128 8.72 21.73 9.46
CA GLY A 128 10.10 21.75 9.02
C GLY A 128 10.22 21.38 7.53
N VAL A 129 9.52 20.34 7.07
CA VAL A 129 9.46 19.99 5.64
C VAL A 129 8.89 21.14 4.80
N ARG A 130 7.80 21.79 5.27
CA ARG A 130 7.26 22.99 4.60
C ARG A 130 8.29 24.12 4.54
N ASN A 131 9.07 24.31 5.60
CA ASN A 131 10.13 25.31 5.64
C ASN A 131 11.29 24.97 4.69
N MET A 132 11.69 23.70 4.60
CA MET A 132 12.68 23.22 3.62
C MET A 132 12.23 23.54 2.19
N ILE A 133 10.97 23.20 1.85
CA ILE A 133 10.37 23.50 0.54
C ILE A 133 10.33 25.02 0.28
N SER A 134 9.91 25.81 1.28
CA SER A 134 9.84 27.27 1.18
C SER A 134 11.21 27.93 0.95
N LYS A 135 12.26 27.39 1.57
CA LYS A 135 13.64 27.87 1.40
C LYS A 135 14.34 27.34 0.15
N ALA A 136 13.81 26.28 -0.46
CA ALA A 136 14.41 25.65 -1.64
C ALA A 136 14.55 26.66 -2.79
N LYS A 137 15.72 26.65 -3.42
CA LYS A 137 16.07 27.51 -4.56
C LYS A 137 15.85 26.78 -5.87
N ARG A 138 15.79 27.54 -6.96
CA ARG A 138 15.78 27.00 -8.32
C ARG A 138 16.96 26.04 -8.53
N ASN A 139 16.69 24.94 -9.22
CA ASN A 139 17.55 23.77 -9.45
C ASN A 139 17.93 22.94 -8.22
N GLN A 140 17.48 23.30 -7.01
CA GLN A 140 17.71 22.50 -5.82
C GLN A 140 16.89 21.21 -5.88
N ARG A 141 17.45 20.12 -5.33
CA ARG A 141 16.76 18.83 -5.24
C ARG A 141 16.22 18.60 -3.83
N ILE A 142 14.99 18.13 -3.76
CA ILE A 142 14.34 17.64 -2.54
C ILE A 142 14.12 16.15 -2.75
N THR A 143 14.67 15.34 -1.85
CA THR A 143 14.57 13.89 -1.87
C THR A 143 13.58 13.44 -0.80
N PHE A 144 12.75 12.47 -1.16
CA PHE A 144 11.89 11.74 -0.25
C PHE A 144 12.30 10.27 -0.31
N ASP A 145 12.79 9.73 0.80
CA ASP A 145 13.29 8.37 0.91
C ASP A 145 12.86 7.73 2.24
N GLU A 146 13.33 6.50 2.48
CA GLU A 146 12.88 5.63 3.59
C GLU A 146 11.35 5.56 3.71
N ILE A 147 10.65 5.61 2.57
CA ILE A 147 9.20 5.72 2.51
C ILE A 147 8.62 4.38 2.91
N LYS A 148 7.82 4.36 3.98
CA LYS A 148 7.14 3.16 4.48
C LYS A 148 5.63 3.33 4.36
N ALA A 149 4.98 2.29 3.85
CA ALA A 149 3.54 2.22 3.74
C ALA A 149 3.00 0.91 4.33
N LYS A 150 1.91 0.98 5.07
CA LYS A 150 1.24 -0.17 5.67
C LYS A 150 -0.03 -0.50 4.90
N GLY A 151 -0.20 -1.77 4.57
CA GLY A 151 -1.39 -2.32 3.94
C GLY A 151 -1.83 -3.62 4.62
N PRO A 152 -2.84 -4.31 4.06
CA PRO A 152 -3.38 -5.56 4.64
C PRO A 152 -2.38 -6.71 4.63
N ASP A 153 -1.33 -6.64 3.81
CA ASP A 153 -0.27 -7.64 3.73
C ASP A 153 1.01 -7.24 4.51
N GLY A 154 0.95 -6.18 5.31
CA GLY A 154 2.04 -5.70 6.16
C GLY A 154 2.63 -4.37 5.71
N VAL A 155 3.84 -4.08 6.19
CA VAL A 155 4.57 -2.85 5.87
C VAL A 155 5.47 -3.11 4.65
N LYS A 156 5.49 -2.16 3.72
CA LYS A 156 6.34 -2.15 2.54
C LYS A 156 7.20 -0.89 2.54
N GLU A 157 8.44 -1.04 2.11
CA GLU A 157 9.33 0.06 1.78
C GLU A 157 9.17 0.40 0.31
N LEU A 158 9.02 1.69 0.00
CA LEU A 158 8.73 2.19 -1.33
C LEU A 158 9.96 2.89 -1.92
N GLY A 159 10.01 2.98 -3.25
CA GLY A 159 11.09 3.67 -3.95
C GLY A 159 11.16 5.15 -3.60
N ALA A 160 12.38 5.67 -3.48
CA ALA A 160 12.61 7.10 -3.24
C ALA A 160 12.12 7.95 -4.42
N MET A 161 11.71 9.18 -4.12
CA MET A 161 11.34 10.19 -5.11
C MET A 161 12.26 11.39 -5.00
N VAL A 162 12.69 11.91 -6.15
CA VAL A 162 13.53 13.12 -6.20
C VAL A 162 12.83 14.18 -7.02
N PHE A 163 12.72 15.37 -6.44
CA PHE A 163 12.11 16.54 -7.04
C PHE A 163 13.15 17.61 -7.27
N LYS A 164 13.22 18.15 -8.47
CA LYS A 164 14.05 19.31 -8.80
C LYS A 164 13.14 20.53 -8.87
N ILE A 165 13.47 21.57 -8.12
CA ILE A 165 12.73 22.84 -8.17
C ILE A 165 13.10 23.60 -9.46
N ASP A 166 12.10 24.04 -10.21
CA ASP A 166 12.27 24.77 -11.48
C ASP A 166 12.30 26.29 -11.36
#